data_AF-A0A4W5RAC0-F1
#
_entry.id   AF-A0A4W5RAC0-F1
#
_cell.length_a   1.000
_cell.length_b   1.000
_cell.length_c   1.000
_cell.angle_alpha   90.00
_cell.angle_beta   90.00
_cell.angle_gamma   90.00
#
_symmetry.space_group_name_H-M   'P 1'
#
loop_
_entity.id
_entity.type
_entity.pdbx_description
1 polymer ?
#
loop_
_entity_poly.entity_id
_entity_poly.type
_entity_poly.pdbx_seq_one_letter_code
_entity_poly.pdbx_strand_id
1 'polypeptide(L)'
;MDLKTSIEECSMALNLVLNNKFSEALDLLKPWWKDSMYHALGYSSILVMQAAMTFEHRDIQTAMAVIKEALTTCQRFRKRNSVVESISSLVIKQSNDRLREEEMHAEICYAECLLQKATLTFVQVKYPNPNLHR
;
A
#
# COMPACT_ATOMS: atom_id res chain seq x y z
N MET A 1 12.87 -7.77 2.43
CA MET A 1 12.87 -6.72 1.40
C MET A 1 13.35 -5.43 2.05
N ASP A 2 14.38 -4.78 1.52
CA ASP A 2 14.82 -3.46 1.98
C ASP A 2 14.06 -2.32 1.26
N LEU A 3 14.13 -1.11 1.81
CA LEU A 3 13.42 0.06 1.30
C LEU A 3 13.78 0.36 -0.15
N LYS A 4 15.07 0.37 -0.50
CA LYS A 4 15.55 0.75 -1.84
C LYS A 4 15.02 -0.22 -2.89
N THR A 5 15.19 -1.52 -2.68
CA THR A 5 14.67 -2.55 -3.60
C THR A 5 13.16 -2.43 -3.77
N SER A 6 12.43 -2.14 -2.68
CA SER A 6 10.97 -1.97 -2.78
C SER A 6 10.51 -0.77 -3.59
N ILE A 7 11.27 0.33 -3.56
CA ILE A 7 10.99 1.53 -4.37
C ILE A 7 11.28 1.23 -5.85
N GLU A 8 12.38 0.53 -6.12
CA GLU A 8 12.77 0.14 -7.49
C GLU A 8 11.73 -0.79 -8.11
N GLU A 9 11.33 -1.86 -7.42
CA GLU A 9 10.31 -2.79 -7.89
C GLU A 9 8.93 -2.12 -8.03
N CYS A 10 8.55 -1.22 -7.12
CA CYS A 10 7.31 -0.44 -7.27
C CYS A 10 7.37 0.52 -8.47
N SER A 11 8.53 1.09 -8.76
CA SER A 11 8.74 1.95 -9.94
C SER A 11 8.66 1.14 -11.24
N MET A 12 9.17 -0.10 -11.23
CA MET A 12 9.00 -1.05 -12.34
C MET A 12 7.53 -1.41 -12.55
N ALA A 13 6.79 -1.68 -11.46
CA ALA A 13 5.36 -1.95 -11.53
C ALA A 13 4.57 -0.76 -12.10
N LEU A 14 4.92 0.47 -11.71
CA LEU A 14 4.33 1.68 -12.30
C LEU A 14 4.59 1.76 -13.81
N ASN A 15 5.81 1.48 -14.26
CA ASN A 15 6.12 1.43 -15.69
C ASN A 15 5.28 0.37 -16.42
N LEU A 16 5.08 -0.81 -15.82
CA LEU A 16 4.22 -1.85 -16.37
C LEU A 16 2.77 -1.36 -16.50
N VAL A 17 2.22 -0.74 -15.46
CA VAL A 17 0.88 -0.12 -15.48
C VAL A 17 0.76 0.91 -16.61
N LEU A 18 1.73 1.82 -16.74
CA LEU A 18 1.73 2.86 -17.79
C LEU A 18 1.82 2.28 -19.20
N ASN A 19 2.34 1.06 -19.34
CA ASN A 19 2.36 0.30 -20.60
C ASN A 19 1.18 -0.68 -20.73
N ASN A 20 0.11 -0.50 -19.94
CA ASN A 20 -1.09 -1.35 -19.91
C ASN A 20 -0.83 -2.82 -19.51
N LYS A 21 0.31 -3.12 -18.88
CA LYS A 21 0.70 -4.46 -18.42
C LYS A 21 0.30 -4.68 -16.95
N PHE A 22 -0.99 -4.53 -16.66
CA PHE A 22 -1.52 -4.59 -15.29
C PHE A 22 -1.26 -5.94 -14.60
N SER A 23 -1.43 -7.05 -15.32
CA SER A 23 -1.19 -8.39 -14.76
C SER A 23 0.27 -8.59 -14.36
N GLU A 24 1.21 -8.20 -15.23
CA GLU A 24 2.65 -8.26 -14.94
C GLU A 24 3.01 -7.37 -13.73
N ALA A 25 2.40 -6.19 -13.62
CA ALA A 25 2.60 -5.30 -12.48
C ALA A 25 2.09 -5.93 -11.18
N LEU A 26 0.91 -6.55 -11.19
CA LEU A 26 0.36 -7.23 -10.02
C LEU A 26 1.20 -8.45 -9.63
N ASP A 27 1.67 -9.24 -10.60
CA ASP A 27 2.51 -10.42 -10.36
C ASP A 27 3.87 -10.03 -9.77
N LEU A 28 4.45 -8.90 -10.21
CA LEU A 28 5.67 -8.35 -9.62
C LEU A 28 5.48 -7.97 -8.14
N LEU A 29 4.33 -7.37 -7.79
CA LEU A 29 4.12 -6.82 -6.45
C LEU A 29 3.61 -7.83 -5.42
N LYS A 30 2.84 -8.83 -5.88
CA LYS A 30 2.13 -9.80 -5.05
C LYS A 30 2.99 -10.70 -4.15
N PRO A 31 4.27 -10.99 -4.42
CA PRO A 31 5.09 -11.74 -3.48
C PRO A 31 5.37 -10.98 -2.17
N TRP A 32 5.38 -9.65 -2.21
CA TRP A 32 5.87 -8.81 -1.10
C TRP A 32 4.84 -7.82 -0.55
N TRP A 33 3.62 -7.77 -1.10
CA TRP A 33 2.63 -6.75 -0.73
C TRP A 33 2.18 -6.78 0.75
N LYS A 34 2.42 -7.88 1.46
CA LYS A 34 2.17 -7.98 2.91
C LYS A 34 3.40 -7.68 3.77
N ASP A 35 4.58 -7.56 3.19
CA ASP A 35 5.83 -7.48 3.94
C ASP A 35 6.68 -6.26 3.58
N SER A 36 6.23 -5.44 2.62
CA SER A 36 6.91 -4.22 2.19
C SER A 36 5.90 -3.11 1.92
N MET A 37 6.15 -1.90 2.46
CA MET A 37 5.22 -0.77 2.36
C MET A 37 4.96 -0.32 0.91
N TYR A 38 5.99 -0.30 0.06
CA TYR A 38 5.85 0.10 -1.34
C TYR A 38 5.13 -0.95 -2.18
N HIS A 39 5.38 -2.24 -1.92
CA HIS A 39 4.63 -3.31 -2.55
C HIS A 39 3.16 -3.31 -2.13
N ALA A 40 2.89 -3.06 -0.86
CA ALA A 40 1.55 -2.94 -0.32
C ALA A 40 0.79 -1.80 -1.02
N LEU A 41 1.41 -0.60 -1.05
CA LEU A 41 0.86 0.59 -1.69
C LEU A 41 0.65 0.38 -3.19
N GLY A 42 1.67 -0.11 -3.92
CA GLY A 42 1.57 -0.32 -5.36
C GLY A 42 0.47 -1.33 -5.71
N TYR A 43 0.42 -2.45 -5.00
CA TYR A 43 -0.58 -3.50 -5.24
C TYR A 43 -2.00 -2.99 -4.94
N SER A 44 -2.20 -2.27 -3.83
CA SER A 44 -3.50 -1.66 -3.52
C SER A 44 -3.90 -0.60 -4.55
N SER A 45 -2.96 0.23 -5.00
CA SER A 45 -3.21 1.31 -5.97
C SER A 45 -3.71 0.77 -7.30
N ILE A 46 -3.13 -0.33 -7.79
CA ILE A 46 -3.54 -0.96 -9.04
C ILE A 46 -4.96 -1.53 -8.92
N LEU A 47 -5.28 -2.21 -7.82
CA LEU A 47 -6.64 -2.72 -7.60
C LEU A 47 -7.66 -1.59 -7.44
N VAL A 48 -7.30 -0.48 -6.80
CA VAL A 48 -8.13 0.73 -6.72
C VAL A 48 -8.41 1.28 -8.12
N MET A 49 -7.39 1.34 -8.99
CA MET A 49 -7.57 1.78 -10.37
C MET A 49 -8.52 0.84 -11.11
N GLN A 50 -8.36 -0.48 -10.98
CA GLN A 50 -9.28 -1.45 -11.59
C GLN A 50 -10.71 -1.26 -11.09
N ALA A 51 -10.93 -1.16 -9.78
CA ALA A 51 -12.24 -0.93 -9.19
C ALA A 51 -12.89 0.39 -9.65
N ALA A 52 -12.08 1.45 -9.82
CA ALA A 52 -12.53 2.74 -10.31
C ALA A 52 -12.84 2.76 -11.82
N MET A 53 -12.24 1.85 -12.60
CA MET A 53 -12.51 1.71 -14.04
C MET A 53 -13.73 0.82 -14.32
N THR A 54 -13.91 -0.26 -13.55
CA THR A 54 -15.01 -1.22 -13.75
C THR A 54 -16.29 -0.79 -13.04
N PHE A 55 -16.17 -0.07 -11.92
CA PHE A 55 -17.25 0.21 -10.98
C PHE A 55 -17.98 -1.05 -10.50
N GLU A 56 -17.37 -2.24 -10.64
CA GLU A 56 -17.97 -3.48 -10.19
C GLU A 56 -17.86 -3.59 -8.66
N HIS A 57 -18.98 -3.91 -8.00
CA HIS A 57 -19.04 -4.01 -6.55
C HIS A 57 -17.98 -4.98 -5.99
N ARG A 58 -17.74 -6.11 -6.68
CA ARG A 58 -16.73 -7.10 -6.29
C ARG A 58 -15.31 -6.50 -6.31
N ASP A 59 -14.98 -5.75 -7.34
CA ASP A 59 -13.66 -5.13 -7.48
C ASP A 59 -13.46 -4.05 -6.42
N ILE A 60 -14.49 -3.26 -6.15
CA ILE A 60 -14.53 -2.27 -5.05
C ILE A 60 -14.28 -2.95 -3.70
N GLN A 61 -14.97 -4.05 -3.38
CA GLN A 61 -14.76 -4.77 -2.11
C GLN A 61 -13.34 -5.35 -2.02
N THR A 62 -12.83 -5.90 -3.12
CA THR A 62 -11.49 -6.48 -3.19
C THR A 62 -10.43 -5.41 -2.94
N ALA A 63 -10.51 -4.28 -3.64
CA ALA A 63 -9.61 -3.15 -3.44
C ALA A 63 -9.71 -2.59 -2.01
N MET A 64 -10.91 -2.44 -1.47
CA MET A 64 -11.12 -1.97 -0.08
C MET A 64 -10.48 -2.90 0.96
N ALA A 65 -10.57 -4.22 0.78
CA ALA A 65 -9.92 -5.19 1.64
C ALA A 65 -8.39 -5.08 1.57
N VAL A 66 -7.85 -4.98 0.35
CA VAL A 66 -6.40 -4.85 0.14
C VAL A 66 -5.85 -3.54 0.68
N ILE A 67 -6.55 -2.41 0.54
CA ILE A 67 -6.14 -1.14 1.15
C ILE A 67 -6.06 -1.26 2.68
N LYS A 68 -7.00 -1.95 3.32
CA LYS A 68 -6.96 -2.17 4.79
C LYS A 68 -5.72 -2.97 5.21
N GLU A 69 -5.38 -4.00 4.45
CA GLU A 69 -4.16 -4.78 4.67
C GLU A 69 -2.88 -3.96 4.39
N ALA A 70 -2.90 -3.09 3.39
CA ALA A 70 -1.80 -2.17 3.10
C ALA A 70 -1.60 -1.15 4.23
N LEU A 71 -2.67 -0.60 4.79
CA LEU A 71 -2.63 0.26 5.99
C LEU A 71 -2.00 -0.48 7.18
N THR A 72 -2.40 -1.74 7.43
CA THR A 72 -1.80 -2.57 8.48
C THR A 72 -0.30 -2.80 8.24
N THR A 73 0.10 -3.00 6.99
CA THR A 73 1.49 -3.16 6.61
C THR A 73 2.29 -1.89 6.87
N CYS A 74 1.85 -0.74 6.38
CA CYS A 74 2.52 0.54 6.64
C CYS A 74 2.57 0.87 8.14
N GLN A 75 1.50 0.59 8.88
CA GLN A 75 1.44 0.82 10.33
C GLN A 75 2.47 0.01 11.12
N ARG A 76 2.81 -1.20 10.66
CA ARG A 76 3.88 -1.99 11.28
C ARG A 76 5.22 -1.27 11.13
N PHE A 77 5.54 -0.73 9.97
CA PHE A 77 6.78 0.03 9.78
C PHE A 77 6.81 1.35 10.57
N ARG A 78 5.65 2.01 10.76
CA ARG A 78 5.53 3.19 11.63
C ARG A 78 5.75 2.91 13.12
N LYS A 79 5.33 1.73 13.62
CA LYS A 79 5.36 1.38 15.06
C LYS A 79 6.53 0.50 15.48
N ARG A 80 7.12 -0.26 14.55
CA ARG A 80 8.16 -1.26 14.83
C ARG A 80 9.39 -0.65 15.48
N ASN A 81 9.67 0.63 15.23
CA ASN A 81 10.93 1.24 15.63
C ASN A 81 10.82 2.06 16.93
N SER A 82 9.63 2.56 17.29
CA SER A 82 9.38 3.23 18.58
C SER A 82 9.65 2.34 19.81
N VAL A 83 9.46 1.02 19.69
CA VAL A 83 9.75 0.06 20.78
C VAL A 83 11.25 -0.23 20.89
N VAL A 84 12.00 -0.12 19.79
CA VAL A 84 13.46 -0.40 19.75
C VAL A 84 14.27 0.80 20.26
N GLU A 85 13.78 2.03 20.08
CA GLU A 85 14.41 3.25 20.60
C GLU A 85 14.52 3.29 22.13
N SER A 86 13.60 2.66 22.86
CA SER A 86 13.64 2.64 24.35
C SER A 86 14.80 1.84 24.95
N ILE A 87 15.51 1.01 24.16
CA ILE A 87 16.42 -0.01 24.73
C ILE A 87 17.92 0.29 24.47
N SER A 88 18.29 1.23 23.59
CA SER A 88 19.69 1.30 23.12
C SER A 88 20.24 2.72 22.89
N SER A 89 20.27 3.52 23.96
CA SER A 89 20.70 4.93 23.94
C SER A 89 22.21 5.21 23.72
N LEU A 90 23.06 4.22 23.37
CA LEU A 90 24.52 4.44 23.37
C LEU A 90 25.29 3.96 22.11
N VAL A 91 24.65 3.41 21.08
CA VAL A 91 25.36 2.91 19.87
C VAL A 91 24.76 3.42 18.53
N ILE A 92 23.69 4.22 18.57
CA ILE A 92 22.74 4.40 17.45
C ILE A 92 22.74 5.84 16.94
N LYS A 93 23.67 6.23 16.05
CA LYS A 93 23.54 7.50 15.30
C LYS A 93 23.20 7.26 13.83
N GLN A 94 23.97 6.43 13.14
CA GLN A 94 23.72 6.10 11.73
C GLN A 94 22.53 5.16 11.51
N SER A 95 22.26 4.26 12.45
CA SER A 95 21.05 3.44 12.46
C SER A 95 19.80 4.28 12.68
N ASN A 96 19.89 5.37 13.47
CA ASN A 96 18.76 6.24 13.73
C ASN A 96 18.27 6.96 12.46
N ASP A 97 19.21 7.43 11.63
CA ASP A 97 18.88 8.15 10.39
C ASP A 97 18.17 7.25 9.36
N ARG A 98 18.62 5.99 9.20
CA ARG A 98 17.97 5.02 8.31
C ARG A 98 16.60 4.57 8.81
N LEU A 99 16.47 4.37 10.13
CA LEU A 99 15.19 4.01 10.75
C LEU A 99 14.16 5.13 10.54
N ARG A 100 14.60 6.38 10.69
CA ARG A 100 13.78 7.57 10.46
C ARG A 100 13.36 7.72 8.99
N GLU A 101 14.22 7.34 8.05
CA GLU A 101 13.88 7.31 6.62
C GLU A 101 12.74 6.31 6.35
N GLU A 102 12.88 5.05 6.78
CA GLU A 102 11.83 4.03 6.60
C GLU A 102 10.49 4.43 7.24
N GLU A 103 10.51 5.06 8.42
CA GLU A 103 9.30 5.58 9.06
C GLU A 103 8.63 6.69 8.25
N MET A 104 9.38 7.65 7.71
CA MET A 104 8.83 8.72 6.87
C MET A 104 8.17 8.15 5.61
N HIS A 105 8.82 7.18 4.97
CA HIS A 105 8.24 6.49 3.81
C HIS A 105 6.96 5.72 4.20
N ALA A 106 6.94 5.08 5.38
CA ALA A 106 5.77 4.38 5.88
C ALA A 106 4.60 5.33 6.20
N GLU A 107 4.88 6.52 6.76
CA GLU A 107 3.89 7.58 6.98
C GLU A 107 3.26 8.05 5.66
N ILE A 108 4.08 8.31 4.64
CA ILE A 108 3.61 8.74 3.31
C ILE A 108 2.77 7.64 2.66
N CYS A 109 3.24 6.39 2.67
CA CYS A 109 2.49 5.25 2.12
C CYS A 109 1.16 5.04 2.85
N TYR A 110 1.15 5.22 4.17
CA TYR A 110 -0.06 5.13 4.98
C TYR A 110 -1.06 6.24 4.63
N ALA A 111 -0.60 7.48 4.48
CA ALA A 111 -1.43 8.62 4.09
C ALA A 111 -2.06 8.42 2.70
N GLU A 112 -1.28 7.92 1.73
CA GLU A 112 -1.79 7.61 0.38
C GLU A 112 -2.83 6.49 0.41
N CYS A 113 -2.60 5.43 1.18
CA CYS A 113 -3.60 4.37 1.36
C CYS A 113 -4.91 4.91 1.99
N LEU A 114 -4.82 5.87 2.91
CA LEU A 114 -6.02 6.52 3.47
C LEU A 114 -6.75 7.35 2.41
N LEU A 115 -6.03 8.08 1.58
CA LEU A 115 -6.61 8.84 0.46
C LEU A 115 -7.35 7.91 -0.51
N GLN A 116 -6.70 6.80 -0.90
CA GLN A 116 -7.31 5.77 -1.76
C GLN A 116 -8.56 5.16 -1.12
N LYS A 117 -8.50 4.84 0.18
CA LYS A 117 -9.66 4.33 0.94
C LYS A 117 -10.82 5.33 0.93
N ALA A 118 -10.55 6.61 1.16
CA ALA A 118 -11.57 7.65 1.17
C ALA A 118 -12.21 7.77 -0.22
N THR A 119 -11.40 7.86 -1.28
CA THR A 119 -11.87 7.90 -2.67
C THR A 119 -12.75 6.70 -3.00
N LEU A 120 -12.30 5.48 -2.67
CA LEU A 120 -13.05 4.26 -2.97
C LEU A 120 -14.33 4.14 -2.14
N THR A 121 -14.36 4.72 -0.94
CA THR A 121 -15.59 4.81 -0.13
C THR A 121 -16.64 5.67 -0.83
N PHE A 122 -16.25 6.80 -1.43
CA PHE A 122 -17.17 7.61 -2.24
C PHE A 122 -17.68 6.86 -3.48
N VAL A 123 -16.80 6.10 -4.15
CA VAL A 123 -17.19 5.25 -5.29
C VAL A 123 -18.21 4.20 -4.86
N GLN A 124 -17.96 3.51 -3.74
CA GLN A 124 -18.87 2.48 -3.21
C GLN A 124 -20.26 3.03 -2.87
N VAL A 125 -20.31 4.24 -2.28
CA VAL A 125 -21.59 4.90 -1.96
C VAL A 125 -22.36 5.27 -3.22
N LYS A 126 -21.67 5.72 -4.28
CA LYS A 126 -22.29 6.07 -5.56
C LYS A 126 -22.75 4.85 -6.37
N TYR A 127 -22.03 3.73 -6.26
CA TYR A 127 -22.30 2.47 -6.97
C TYR A 127 -22.52 1.33 -5.96
N PRO A 128 -23.65 1.33 -5.23
CA PRO A 128 -23.96 0.30 -4.26
C PRO A 128 -24.28 -1.04 -4.93
N ASN A 129 -24.22 -2.13 -4.15
CA ASN A 129 -24.53 -3.46 -4.66
C ASN A 129 -25.98 -3.52 -5.18
N PRO A 130 -26.22 -3.79 -6.48
CA PRO A 130 -27.56 -3.81 -7.06
C PRO A 130 -28.45 -4.93 -6.50
N ASN A 131 -27.86 -5.94 -5.83
CA ASN A 131 -28.58 -7.07 -5.25
C ASN A 131 -28.93 -6.89 -3.76
N LEU A 132 -28.61 -5.75 -3.13
CA LEU A 132 -28.87 -5.54 -1.69
C LEU A 132 -30.36 -5.35 -1.36
N HIS A 133 -31.17 -5.03 -2.36
CA HIS A 133 -32.62 -4.79 -2.22
C HIS A 133 -33.48 -5.84 -2.93
N ARG A 134 -32.90 -6.98 -3.33
CA ARG A 134 -33.64 -8.15 -3.82
C ARG A 134 -33.74 -9.23 -2.76
#